data_AF-A0A353PGH9-F1
#
_entry.id   AF-A0A353PGH9-F1
#
_cell.length_a   1.000
_cell.length_b   1.000
_cell.length_c   1.000
_cell.angle_alpha   90.00
_cell.angle_beta   90.00
_cell.angle_gamma   90.00
#
_symmetry.space_group_name_H-M   'P 1'
#
loop_
_entity.id
_entity.type
_entity.pdbx_description
1 polymer ?
#
loop_
_entity_poly.entity_id
_entity_poly.type
_entity_poly.pdbx_seq_one_letter_code
_entity_poly.pdbx_strand_id
1 'polypeptide(L)' 'GDWAGHSLRSGFVTEAGRRKVPLGDIMALTEHRQAATVMGYYRSGELFESEVADLLGAPKPHGT' A
#
# COMPACT_ATOMS: atom_id res chain seq x y z
N GLY A 1 -15.25 6.83 16.84
CA GLY A 1 -15.54 7.29 15.47
C GLY A 1 -14.27 7.42 14.67
N ASP A 2 -13.30 8.20 15.16
CA ASP A 2 -12.08 8.55 14.43
C ASP A 2 -11.24 7.37 13.94
N TRP A 3 -11.06 6.34 14.77
CA TRP A 3 -10.32 5.13 14.38
C TRP A 3 -10.97 4.35 13.24
N ALA A 4 -12.30 4.28 13.19
CA ALA A 4 -13.00 3.55 12.13
C ALA A 4 -12.86 4.25 10.77
N GLY A 5 -13.00 5.59 10.75
CA GLY A 5 -12.77 6.39 9.54
C GLY A 5 -11.30 6.42 9.12
N HIS A 6 -10.38 6.47 10.09
CA HIS A 6 -8.95 6.43 9.83
C HIS A 6 -8.51 5.10 9.21
N SER A 7 -8.96 3.98 9.76
CA SER A 7 -8.66 2.64 9.25
C SER A 7 -9.29 2.37 7.87
N LEU A 8 -10.47 2.92 7.60
CA LEU A 8 -11.09 2.81 6.27
C LEU A 8 -10.27 3.53 5.19
N ARG A 9 -9.80 4.74 5.50
CA ARG A 9 -9.00 5.53 4.56
C ARG A 9 -7.63 4.91 4.32
N SER A 10 -6.95 4.42 5.36
CA SER A 10 -5.67 3.72 5.20
C SER A 10 -5.82 2.42 4.41
N GLY A 11 -6.88 1.63 4.67
CA GLY A 11 -7.20 0.43 3.90
C GLY A 11 -7.45 0.72 2.42
N PHE A 12 -8.20 1.78 2.12
CA PHE A 12 -8.42 2.23 0.74
C PHE A 12 -7.10 2.60 0.04
N VAL A 13 -6.22 3.38 0.69
CA VAL A 13 -4.94 3.79 0.09
C VAL A 13 -4.03 2.59 -0.18
N THR A 14 -3.96 1.63 0.74
CA THR A 14 -3.19 0.39 0.56
C THR A 14 -3.69 -0.41 -0.65
N GLU A 15 -5.01 -0.61 -0.80
CA GLU A 15 -5.57 -1.33 -1.95
C GLU A 15 -5.39 -0.56 -3.27
N ALA A 16 -5.51 0.77 -3.25
CA ALA A 16 -5.27 1.59 -4.44
C ALA A 16 -3.80 1.55 -4.88
N GLY A 17 -2.86 1.51 -3.93
CA GLY A 17 -1.44 1.29 -4.19
C GLY A 17 -1.16 -0.07 -4.84
N ARG A 18 -1.77 -1.14 -4.31
CA ARG A 18 -1.67 -2.49 -4.91
C ARG A 18 -2.18 -2.53 -6.35
N ARG A 19 -3.23 -1.76 -6.65
CA ARG A 19 -3.81 -1.63 -7.99
C ARG A 19 -3.08 -0.64 -8.90
N LYS A 20 -1.99 -0.02 -8.43
CA LYS A 20 -1.19 0.98 -9.17
C LYS A 20 -2.01 2.19 -9.63
N VAL A 21 -2.99 2.61 -8.84
CA VAL A 21 -3.75 3.85 -9.10
C VAL A 21 -2.80 5.04 -8.92
N PRO A 22 -2.79 6.04 -9.81
CA PRO A 22 -1.92 7.20 -9.67
C PRO A 22 -2.09 7.90 -8.31
N LEU A 23 -0.97 8.25 -7.66
CA LEU A 23 -0.98 8.86 -6.33
C LEU A 23 -1.84 10.14 -6.26
N GLY A 24 -1.87 10.94 -7.33
CA GLY A 24 -2.71 12.14 -7.43
C GLY A 24 -4.22 11.84 -7.35
N ASP A 25 -4.67 10.77 -8.00
CA ASP A 25 -6.06 10.34 -7.96
C ASP A 25 -6.44 9.81 -6.57
N ILE A 26 -5.53 9.06 -5.93
CA ILE A 26 -5.72 8.59 -4.56
C ILE A 26 -5.85 9.78 -3.61
N MET A 27 -4.98 10.80 -3.74
CA MET A 27 -5.04 12.01 -2.92
C MET A 27 -6.36 12.76 -3.11
N ALA A 28 -6.86 12.87 -4.35
CA ALA A 28 -8.15 13.49 -4.65
C ALA A 28 -9.33 12.70 -4.05
N LEU A 29 -9.36 11.37 -4.21
CA LEU A 29 -10.44 10.51 -3.71
C LEU A 29 -10.51 10.41 -2.19
N THR A 30 -9.38 10.65 -1.50
CA THR A 30 -9.27 10.55 -0.04
C THR A 30 -9.16 11.90 0.66
N GLU A 31 -9.18 12.99 -0.10
CA GLU A 31 -9.04 14.38 0.35
C GLU A 31 -7.76 14.64 1.15
N HIS A 32 -6.70 13.87 0.89
CA HIS A 32 -5.40 14.10 1.53
C HIS A 32 -4.69 15.29 0.89
N ARG A 33 -4.30 16.25 1.74
CA ARG A 33 -3.48 17.40 1.34
C ARG A 33 -1.98 17.13 1.41
N GLN A 34 -1.57 16.15 2.21
CA GLN A 34 -0.15 15.82 2.44
C GLN A 34 0.19 14.45 1.88
N ALA A 35 1.11 14.40 0.93
CA ALA A 35 1.53 13.16 0.28
C ALA A 35 2.27 12.21 1.23
N ALA A 36 2.98 12.74 2.24
CA ALA A 36 3.82 11.94 3.14
C ALA A 36 3.05 10.80 3.84
N THR A 37 1.84 11.08 4.33
CA THR A 37 0.98 10.07 4.97
C THR A 37 0.47 9.03 3.97
N VAL A 38 0.10 9.47 2.76
CA VAL A 38 -0.44 8.59 1.71
C VAL A 38 0.64 7.66 1.18
N MET A 39 1.87 8.16 0.98
CA MET A 39 2.99 7.40 0.42
C MET A 39 3.37 6.18 1.26
N GLY A 40 3.21 6.23 2.59
CA GLY A 40 3.47 5.07 3.45
C GLY A 40 2.56 3.89 3.10
N TYR A 41 1.24 4.13 3.11
CA TYR A 41 0.25 3.11 2.77
C TYR A 41 0.32 2.68 1.30
N TYR A 42 0.57 3.63 0.40
CA TYR A 42 0.73 3.37 -1.02
C TYR A 42 1.88 2.39 -1.29
N ARG A 43 3.07 2.67 -0.73
CA ARG A 43 4.24 1.79 -0.84
C ARG A 43 3.99 0.42 -0.21
N SER A 44 3.31 0.37 0.94
CA SER A 44 2.92 -0.91 1.54
C SER A 44 2.04 -1.75 0.61
N GLY A 45 1.13 -1.11 -0.14
CA GLY A 45 0.34 -1.79 -1.18
C GLY A 45 1.18 -2.28 -2.36
N GLU A 46 2.16 -1.50 -2.84
CA GLU A 46 3.05 -1.91 -3.94
C GLU A 46 3.99 -3.06 -3.57
N LEU A 47 4.43 -3.12 -2.30
CA LEU A 47 5.33 -4.17 -1.83
C LEU A 47 4.73 -5.58 -1.92
N PHE A 48 3.40 -5.72 -1.88
CA PHE A 48 2.74 -7.01 -2.07
C PHE A 48 2.94 -7.62 -3.46
N GLU A 49 3.21 -6.79 -4.47
CA GLU A 49 3.43 -7.22 -5.87
C GLU A 49 4.94 -7.19 -6.22
N SER A 50 5.82 -6.93 -5.26
CA SER A 50 7.26 -6.77 -5.48
C SER A 50 8.00 -8.11 -5.39
N GLU A 51 8.75 -8.47 -6.43
CA GLU A 51 9.67 -9.63 -6.42
C GLU A 51 10.68 -9.55 -5.27
N VAL A 52 11.12 -8.34 -4.87
CA VAL A 52 12.07 -8.16 -3.78
C VAL A 52 11.45 -8.50 -2.42
N ALA A 53 10.16 -8.25 -2.23
CA ALA A 53 9.46 -8.66 -1.02
C ALA A 53 9.36 -10.20 -0.93
N ASP A 54 9.21 -10.88 -2.07
CA ASP A 54 9.18 -12.35 -2.16
C ASP A 54 10.55 -12.98 -1.81
N LEU A 55 11.65 -12.32 -2.18
CA LEU A 55 13.01 -12.74 -1.81
C LEU A 55 13.26 -12.77 -0.30
N LEU A 56 12.53 -11.97 0.48
CA LEU A 56 12.63 -11.95 1.94
C LEU A 56 11.66 -12.95 2.61
N GLY A 57 10.71 -13.51 1.86
CA GLY A 57 9.62 -14.37 2.37
C GLY A 57 9.79 -15.86 2.06
N ALA A 58 10.51 -16.24 1.01
CA ALA A 58 10.67 -17.63 0.61
C ALA A 58 12.01 -18.22 1.07
N PRO A 59 12.07 -19.18 2.03
CA PRO A 59 13.20 -20.10 2.06
C PRO A 59 13.19 -20.88 0.74
N LYS A 60 14.17 -20.64 -0.11
CA LYS A 60 14.40 -21.45 -1.32
C LYS A 60 14.47 -22.92 -0.88
N PRO A 61 13.54 -23.81 -1.27
CA PRO A 61 13.71 -25.23 -1.01
C PRO A 61 14.97 -25.66 -1.76
N HIS A 62 16.01 -25.99 -1.01
CA HIS A 62 17.16 -26.68 -1.54
C HIS A 62 16.69 -28.10 -1.82
N GLY A 63 16.27 -28.34 -3.07
CA GLY A 63 15.99 -29.67 -3.57
C GLY A 63 17.30 -30.38 -3.91
N THR A 64 17.49 -31.53 -3.26
CA THR A 64 18.47 -32.62 -3.41
C THR A 64 19.94 -32.30 -3.19
#